data_AF-A0A382BUT1-F1
#
_entry.id   AF-A0A382BUT1-F1
#
_cell.length_a   1.000
_cell.length_b   1.000
_cell.length_c   1.000
_cell.angle_alpha   90.00
_cell.angle_beta   90.00
_cell.angle_gamma   90.00
#
_symmetry.space_group_name_H-M   'P 1'
#
loop_
_entity.id
_entity.type
_entity.pdbx_description
1 polymer ?
#
loop_
_entity_poly.entity_id
_entity_poly.type
_entity_poly.pdbx_seq_one_letter_code
_entity_poly.pdbx_strand_id
1 'polypeptide(L)' 'MVLEKLGESLRETLRKIAGASHISPELIKELVRDIQRALLQSDVNVRLALDLSKRIEIRALDEKP' A
#
# COMPACT_ATOMS: atom_id res chain seq x y z
N MET A 1 -0.26 16.85 11.12
CA MET A 1 0.08 17.34 9.75
C MET A 1 -0.24 16.25 8.72
N VAL A 2 -0.52 16.60 7.46
CA VAL A 2 -0.92 15.62 6.41
C VAL A 2 0.09 14.48 6.24
N LEU A 3 1.39 14.81 6.31
CA LEU A 3 2.48 13.83 6.22
C LEU A 3 2.56 12.89 7.44
N GLU A 4 2.11 13.31 8.62
CA GLU A 4 2.07 12.44 9.80
C GLU A 4 1.01 11.35 9.63
N LYS A 5 -0.17 11.72 9.10
CA LYS A 5 -1.25 10.76 8.80
C LYS A 5 -0.83 9.76 7.71
N LEU A 6 -0.13 10.22 6.68
CA LEU A 6 0.44 9.33 5.66
C LEU A 6 1.43 8.34 6.28
N GLY A 7 2.34 8.85 7.13
CA GLY A 7 3.33 8.03 7.82
C GLY A 7 2.70 6.99 8.75
N GLU A 8 1.63 7.34 9.46
CA GLU A 8 0.85 6.40 10.28
C GLU A 8 0.18 5.32 9.43
N SER A 9 -0.52 5.71 8.36
CA SER A 9 -1.26 4.78 7.51
C SER A 9 -0.34 3.76 6.81
N LEU A 10 0.84 4.22 6.36
CA LEU A 10 1.88 3.36 5.80
C LEU A 10 2.50 2.43 6.87
N ARG A 11 2.69 2.92 8.11
CA ARG A 11 3.20 2.08 9.21
C ARG A 11 2.20 1.01 9.62
N GLU A 12 0.90 1.32 9.65
CA GLU A 12 -0.14 0.32 9.94
C GLU A 12 -0.19 -0.77 8.87
N THR A 13 -0.16 -0.38 7.59
CA THR A 13 -0.13 -1.36 6.49
C THR A 13 1.11 -2.25 6.56
N LEU A 14 2.28 -1.71 6.88
CA LEU A 14 3.49 -2.51 7.10
C LEU A 14 3.38 -3.45 8.31
N ARG A 15 2.74 -3.02 9.41
CA ARG A 15 2.48 -3.91 10.56
C ARG A 15 1.54 -5.06 10.20
N LYS A 16 0.51 -4.80 9.38
CA LYS A 16 -0.40 -5.86 8.90
C LYS A 16 0.37 -6.95 8.15
N ILE A 17 1.33 -6.57 7.29
CA ILE A 17 2.18 -7.53 6.57
C ILE A 17 3.10 -8.28 7.54
N ALA A 18 3.81 -7.54 8.42
CA ALA A 18 4.78 -8.13 9.33
C ALA A 18 4.13 -9.09 10.35
N GLY A 19 2.86 -8.87 10.70
CA GLY A 19 2.08 -9.75 11.57
C GLY A 19 1.31 -10.85 10.85
N ALA A 20 1.26 -10.85 9.51
CA ALA A 20 0.55 -11.87 8.75
C ALA A 20 1.38 -13.15 8.69
N SER A 21 0.82 -14.25 9.21
CA SER A 21 1.42 -15.59 9.13
C SER A 21 1.40 -16.18 7.71
N HIS A 22 0.50 -15.68 6.86
CA HIS A 22 0.43 -16.05 5.45
C HIS A 22 0.08 -14.81 4.61
N ILE A 23 0.86 -14.55 3.56
CA ILE A 23 0.59 -13.45 2.62
C ILE A 23 -0.29 -14.02 1.52
N SER A 24 -1.57 -13.66 1.50
CA SER A 24 -2.51 -14.06 0.46
C SER A 24 -2.68 -12.97 -0.61
N PRO A 25 -3.10 -13.33 -1.84
CA PRO A 25 -3.39 -12.37 -2.90
C PRO A 25 -4.47 -11.34 -2.51
N GLU A 26 -5.44 -11.75 -1.69
CA GLU A 26 -6.51 -10.87 -1.18
C GLU A 26 -5.94 -9.81 -0.23
N LEU A 27 -5.03 -10.21 0.66
CA LEU A 27 -4.35 -9.31 1.58
C LEU A 27 -3.52 -8.26 0.82
N ILE A 28 -2.81 -8.67 -0.24
CA ILE A 28 -2.04 -7.77 -1.10
C ILE A 28 -2.97 -6.73 -1.75
N LYS A 29 -4.12 -7.16 -2.29
CA LYS A 29 -5.10 -6.25 -2.91
C LYS A 29 -5.70 -5.25 -1.92
N GLU A 30 -5.98 -5.69 -0.69
CA GLU A 30 -6.43 -4.79 0.37
C GLU A 30 -5.35 -3.74 0.70
N LEU A 31 -4.11 -4.19 0.85
CA LEU A 31 -2.97 -3.33 1.16
C LEU A 31 -2.73 -2.27 0.07
N VAL A 32 -2.76 -2.68 -1.20
CA VAL A 32 -2.60 -1.77 -2.34
C VAL A 32 -3.68 -0.69 -2.34
N ARG A 33 -4.93 -1.05 -1.98
CA ARG A 33 -6.04 -0.09 -1.83
C ARG A 33 -5.86 0.87 -0.66
N ASP A 34 -5.34 0.39 0.46
CA ASP A 34 -5.04 1.23 1.63
C ASP A 34 -3.95 2.25 1.31
N ILE A 35 -2.86 1.81 0.66
CA ILE A 35 -1.77 2.68 0.19
C ILE A 35 -2.30 3.72 -0.81
N GLN A 36 -3.12 3.31 -1.78
CA GLN A 36 -3.70 4.22 -2.76
C GLN A 36 -4.58 5.29 -2.08
N ARG A 37 -5.41 4.91 -1.11
CA ARG A 37 -6.22 5.88 -0.33
C ARG A 37 -5.35 6.85 0.45
N ALA A 38 -4.31 6.38 1.11
CA ALA A 38 -3.41 7.22 1.89
C ALA A 38 -2.68 8.25 1.01
N LEU A 39 -2.22 7.83 -0.18
CA LEU A 39 -1.59 8.73 -1.15
C LEU A 39 -2.56 9.80 -1.65
N LEU A 40 -3.80 9.42 -2.00
CA LEU A 40 -4.81 10.37 -2.47
C LEU A 40 -5.24 11.36 -1.37
N GLN A 41 -5.39 10.90 -0.12
CA GLN A 41 -5.67 11.78 1.02
C GLN A 41 -4.54 12.76 1.35
N SER A 42 -3.34 12.48 0.85
CA SER A 42 -2.16 13.33 1.03
C SER A 42 -1.94 14.31 -0.13
N ASP A 43 -2.94 14.51 -0.98
CA ASP A 43 -2.88 15.33 -2.20
C ASP A 43 -1.78 14.91 -3.19
N VAL A 44 -1.41 13.63 -3.21
CA VAL A 44 -0.52 13.08 -4.24
C VAL A 44 -1.25 13.02 -5.58
N ASN A 45 -0.54 13.33 -6.67
CA ASN A 45 -1.09 13.25 -8.02
C ASN A 45 -1.70 11.88 -8.31
N VAL A 46 -2.96 11.85 -8.78
CA VAL A 46 -3.72 10.62 -9.03
C VAL A 46 -3.02 9.67 -9.99
N ARG A 47 -2.35 10.19 -11.04
CA ARG A 47 -1.60 9.35 -12.00
C ARG A 47 -0.42 8.69 -11.31
N LEU A 48 0.33 9.45 -10.50
CA LEU A 48 1.46 8.94 -9.74
C LEU A 48 1.02 7.87 -8.72
N ALA A 49 -0.08 8.13 -8.01
CA ALA A 49 -0.64 7.20 -7.02
C ALA A 49 -1.10 5.89 -7.67
N LEU A 50 -1.76 5.97 -8.82
CA LEU A 50 -2.21 4.81 -9.59
C LEU A 50 -1.04 4.00 -10.15
N ASP A 51 -0.03 4.67 -10.72
CA ASP A 51 1.13 3.97 -11.29
C ASP A 51 1.96 3.30 -10.20
N LEU A 52 2.10 3.96 -9.04
CA LEU A 52 2.79 3.39 -7.88
C LEU A 52 2.02 2.20 -7.31
N SER A 53 0.71 2.31 -7.11
CA SER A 53 -0.10 1.22 -6.56
C SER A 53 -0.08 -0.02 -7.46
N LYS A 54 -0.18 0.16 -8.78
CA LYS A 54 -0.03 -0.94 -9.76
C LYS A 54 1.35 -1.58 -9.73
N ARG A 55 2.42 -0.79 -9.65
CA ARG A 55 3.79 -1.33 -9.55
C ARG A 55 3.98 -2.14 -8.28
N ILE A 56 3.42 -1.70 -7.15
CA ILE A 56 3.45 -2.45 -5.89
C ILE A 56 2.67 -3.77 -6.02
N GLU A 57 1.46 -3.74 -6.61
CA GLU A 57 0.63 -4.93 -6.80
C GLU A 57 1.33 -5.99 -7.67
N ILE A 58 1.88 -5.58 -8.82
CA ILE A 58 2.59 -6.48 -9.74
C ILE A 58 3.80 -7.10 -9.03
N ARG A 59 4.62 -6.29 -8.36
CA ARG A 59 5.80 -6.81 -7.65
C ARG A 59 5.42 -7.76 -6.52
N ALA A 60 4.37 -7.45 -5.76
CA ALA A 60 3.94 -8.31 -4.67
C ALA A 60 3.37 -9.66 -5.13
N LEU A 61 2.86 -9.75 -6.37
CA LEU A 61 2.29 -10.98 -6.94
C LEU A 61 3.28 -11.79 -7.79
N ASP A 62 4.13 -11.11 -8.58
CA ASP A 62 5.04 -11.75 -9.54
C ASP A 62 6.47 -11.95 -9.00
N GLU A 63 6.91 -11.14 -8.04
CA GLU A 63 8.26 -11.21 -7.49
C GLU A 63 8.28 -12.35 -6.44
N LYS A 64 8.76 -13.53 -6.86
CA LYS A 64 9.01 -14.66 -5.95
C LYS A 64 10.04 -14.26 -4.87
N PRO A 65 9.88 -14.77 -3.63
CA PRO A 65 10.72 -14.41 -2.49
C PRO A 65 12.21 -14.72 -2.69
#